data_AF-A0A353A3N7-F1
#
_entry.id   AF-A0A353A3N7-F1
#
_cell.length_a   1.000
_cell.length_b   1.000
_cell.length_c   1.000
_cell.angle_alpha   90.00
_cell.angle_beta   90.00
_cell.angle_gamma   90.00
#
_symmetry.space_group_name_H-M   'P 1'
#
loop_
_entity.id
_entity.type
_entity.pdbx_description
1 polymer ?
#
loop_
_entity_poly.entity_id
_entity_poly.type
_entity_poly.pdbx_seq_one_letter_code
_entity_poly.pdbx_strand_id
1 'polypeptide(L)'
;MKILLTLLLPLIPLFPLSARRVHLESKEKEVKPDTIVIMARQYMCRLNDIARERDSLDRAAPQPLPDAYYWHVLTVPTLYSSVLEQMMAGVDSARVMSDSQLRRVYATNEVLAKMYVQAPWLVTQTEDAIRKQGTFREDITEKLKTDDRLSDKVRGGTLTPTVDDNIVVVTRRPNFWKVTGNTQLHFTQSHFSDNWSGGGENAYTGLATLTLNFNFNNQKKITWNNQLEAKLGFTTKKSDKRRVFRPNTNTLRYTTNWGYQAVKNLYYSGQINMSTQLVPNYRENSDVVQSDFLSPLDITIAPGIRYSIAWGKKKKFTGSLNVAPLAYNIRYVDRDLLVTNYGVRAGHNSKHSFGPNVTLNTGWQVFSAMRWSQRLFWYSNLHMTRIEWEHNFNFSINKLMNASLNVYPRIDDSSRNNKNDKGRYFMFKEYFSLGFNYNF
;
A
#
# COMPACT_ATOMS: atom_id res chain seq x y z
N MET A 1 -10.14 12.51 28.23
CA MET A 1 -9.29 12.52 27.01
C MET A 1 -8.24 11.37 26.97
N LYS A 2 -8.50 10.21 27.59
CA LYS A 2 -7.66 8.98 27.46
C LYS A 2 -8.48 7.70 27.16
N ILE A 3 -9.81 7.80 27.09
CA ILE A 3 -10.72 6.66 26.89
C ILE A 3 -11.25 6.61 25.45
N LEU A 4 -11.17 7.72 24.69
CA LEU A 4 -11.64 7.78 23.30
C LEU A 4 -10.56 7.41 22.26
N LEU A 5 -9.26 7.59 22.59
CA LEU A 5 -8.14 7.23 21.70
C LEU A 5 -7.93 5.69 21.61
N THR A 6 -8.44 4.95 22.59
CA THR A 6 -8.43 3.48 22.66
C THR A 6 -9.48 2.80 21.78
N LEU A 7 -10.40 3.55 21.16
CA LEU A 7 -11.48 3.01 20.32
C LEU A 7 -11.20 3.09 18.81
N LEU A 8 -10.06 3.66 18.40
CA LEU A 8 -9.62 3.77 17.00
C LEU A 8 -8.50 2.80 16.59
N LEU A 9 -8.01 1.97 17.53
CA LEU A 9 -7.29 0.71 17.27
C LEU A 9 -8.01 -0.38 18.08
N PRO A 10 -8.86 -1.24 17.47
CA PRO A 10 -8.35 -2.32 16.62
C PRO A 10 -9.32 -2.77 15.51
N LEU A 11 -8.87 -2.81 14.25
CA LEU A 11 -9.51 -3.67 13.24
C LEU A 11 -8.49 -4.24 12.26
N ILE A 12 -7.46 -4.85 12.83
CA ILE A 12 -6.77 -5.98 12.17
C ILE A 12 -7.17 -7.20 13.01
N PRO A 13 -7.97 -8.14 12.50
CA PRO A 13 -8.17 -9.40 13.19
C PRO A 13 -6.86 -10.19 13.13
N LEU A 14 -6.06 -10.09 14.20
CA LEU A 14 -5.12 -11.12 14.60
C LEU A 14 -5.95 -12.30 15.10
N PHE A 15 -6.37 -13.19 14.19
CA PHE A 15 -6.91 -14.48 14.59
C PHE A 15 -5.77 -15.38 15.08
N PRO A 16 -5.91 -16.06 16.23
CA PRO A 16 -4.97 -17.07 16.66
C PRO A 16 -5.03 -18.25 15.67
N LEU A 17 -3.87 -18.68 15.16
CA LEU A 17 -3.74 -19.97 14.51
C LEU A 17 -4.05 -21.07 15.55
N SER A 18 -5.30 -21.48 15.65
CA SER A 18 -5.64 -22.80 16.16
C SER A 18 -5.37 -23.80 15.03
N ALA A 19 -4.11 -24.23 14.94
CA ALA A 19 -3.73 -25.39 14.15
C ALA A 19 -4.10 -26.63 14.96
N ARG A 20 -5.07 -27.40 14.46
CA ARG A 20 -5.31 -28.77 14.91
C ARG A 20 -4.04 -29.57 14.62
N ARG A 21 -3.30 -29.92 15.66
CA ARG A 21 -2.05 -30.68 15.61
C ARG A 21 -2.37 -32.09 15.09
N VAL A 22 -2.25 -32.29 13.78
CA VAL A 22 -2.09 -33.64 13.23
C VAL A 22 -0.61 -33.97 13.44
N HIS A 23 -0.33 -34.92 14.33
CA HIS A 23 1.01 -35.49 14.48
C HIS A 23 1.35 -36.21 13.19
N LEU A 24 2.11 -35.53 12.33
CA LEU A 24 2.94 -36.17 11.31
C LEU A 24 4.36 -35.94 11.77
N GLU A 25 5.04 -37.02 12.15
CA GLU A 25 6.49 -37.02 12.36
C GLU A 25 7.17 -36.73 11.02
N SER A 26 7.33 -35.45 10.68
CA SER A 26 8.32 -35.05 9.70
C SER A 26 9.64 -34.88 10.43
N LYS A 27 10.64 -35.73 10.11
CA LYS A 27 12.03 -35.45 10.45
C LYS A 27 12.40 -34.11 9.81
N GLU A 28 12.39 -33.06 10.62
CA GLU A 28 12.82 -31.73 10.23
C GLU A 28 14.35 -31.78 10.06
N LYS A 29 14.83 -31.91 8.81
CA LYS A 29 16.24 -31.70 8.52
C LYS A 29 16.53 -30.22 8.73
N GLU A 30 17.32 -29.90 9.74
CA GLU A 30 17.83 -28.57 10.02
C GLU A 30 18.53 -28.02 8.77
N VAL A 31 17.89 -27.07 8.08
CA VAL A 31 18.46 -26.39 6.92
C VAL A 31 19.46 -25.37 7.45
N LYS A 32 20.75 -25.74 7.48
CA LYS A 32 21.82 -24.83 7.87
C LYS A 32 21.85 -23.64 6.90
N PRO A 33 21.91 -22.39 7.39
CA PRO A 33 21.97 -21.20 6.55
C PRO A 33 23.26 -21.18 5.71
N ASP A 34 23.17 -20.63 4.50
CA ASP A 34 24.30 -20.49 3.57
C ASP A 34 25.37 -19.56 4.15
N THR A 35 26.64 -19.98 4.07
CA THR A 35 27.81 -19.22 4.53
C THR A 35 27.88 -17.84 3.88
N ILE A 36 27.53 -17.71 2.60
CA ILE A 36 27.49 -16.42 1.89
C ILE A 36 26.42 -15.52 2.51
N VAL A 37 25.25 -16.09 2.83
CA VAL A 37 24.14 -15.35 3.44
C VAL A 37 24.47 -14.94 4.87
N ILE A 38 25.15 -15.79 5.65
CA ILE A 38 25.62 -15.47 7.00
C ILE A 38 26.66 -14.33 6.94
N MET A 39 27.66 -14.44 6.06
CA MET A 39 28.69 -13.42 5.87
C MET A 39 28.08 -12.09 5.41
N ALA A 40 27.18 -12.11 4.42
CA ALA A 40 26.50 -10.92 3.93
C ALA A 40 25.64 -10.25 5.02
N ARG A 41 24.97 -11.03 5.86
CA ARG A 41 24.19 -10.49 6.97
C ARG A 41 25.07 -9.83 8.03
N GLN A 42 26.18 -10.47 8.41
CA GLN A 42 27.15 -9.91 9.35
C GLN A 42 27.77 -8.61 8.81
N TYR A 43 28.15 -8.61 7.53
CA TYR A 43 28.65 -7.43 6.83
C TYR A 43 27.66 -6.26 6.84
N MET A 44 26.39 -6.52 6.49
CA MET A 44 25.34 -5.50 6.49
C MET A 44 25.05 -4.94 7.89
N CYS A 45 25.10 -5.78 8.93
CA CYS A 45 24.98 -5.33 10.31
C CYS A 45 26.12 -4.39 10.70
N ARG A 46 27.37 -4.75 10.36
CA ARG A 46 28.53 -3.90 10.70
C ARG A 46 28.55 -2.58 9.95
N LEU A 47 28.15 -2.58 8.66
CA LEU A 47 27.97 -1.35 7.90
C LEU A 47 26.97 -0.40 8.56
N ASN A 48 25.86 -0.93 9.07
CA ASN A 48 24.86 -0.13 9.77
C ASN A 48 25.40 0.42 11.10
N ASP A 49 26.21 -0.33 11.83
CA ASP A 49 26.83 0.15 13.07
C ASP A 49 27.85 1.27 12.80
N ILE A 50 28.68 1.11 11.76
CA ILE A 50 29.63 2.16 11.33
C ILE A 50 28.88 3.39 10.84
N ALA A 51 27.77 3.21 10.09
CA ALA A 51 26.93 4.33 9.67
C ALA A 51 26.35 5.10 10.86
N ARG A 52 25.93 4.39 11.92
CA ARG A 52 25.42 5.01 13.16
C ARG A 52 26.50 5.73 13.96
N GLU A 53 27.70 5.16 14.08
CA GLU A 53 28.84 5.83 14.73
C GLU A 53 29.27 7.08 13.93
N ARG A 54 29.25 7.00 12.59
CA ARG A 54 29.51 8.16 11.72
C ARG A 54 28.45 9.25 11.90
N ASP A 55 27.17 8.90 11.93
CA ASP A 55 26.09 9.88 12.15
C ASP A 55 26.22 10.59 13.52
N SER A 56 26.92 9.98 14.48
CA SER A 56 27.24 10.62 15.78
C SER A 56 28.48 11.52 15.76
N LEU A 57 29.32 11.42 14.72
CA LEU A 57 30.55 12.17 14.52
C LEU A 57 30.36 13.07 13.30
N ASP A 58 29.79 14.25 13.52
CA ASP A 58 29.25 15.20 12.52
C ASP A 58 30.27 15.83 11.54
N ARG A 59 31.39 15.15 11.22
CA ARG A 59 32.45 15.64 10.33
C ARG A 59 33.09 14.52 9.51
N ALA A 60 32.51 14.19 8.36
CA ALA A 60 33.26 13.80 7.15
C ALA A 60 32.36 13.69 5.91
N ALA A 61 32.82 14.25 4.79
CA ALA A 61 32.20 14.16 3.46
C ALA A 61 31.92 12.70 3.02
N PRO A 62 30.92 12.45 2.17
CA PRO A 62 30.56 11.10 1.72
C PRO A 62 31.68 10.49 0.87
N GLN A 63 32.33 9.46 1.39
CA GLN A 63 33.08 8.50 0.56
C GLN A 63 32.16 7.36 0.12
N PRO A 64 32.40 6.77 -1.07
CA PRO A 64 31.58 5.69 -1.59
C PRO A 64 31.53 4.50 -0.63
N LEU A 65 30.38 3.83 -0.60
CA LEU A 65 30.13 2.57 0.11
C LEU A 65 31.34 1.63 0.00
N PRO A 66 31.74 0.92 1.07
CA PRO A 66 32.88 0.01 0.99
C PRO A 66 32.63 -1.02 -0.11
N ASP A 67 33.56 -1.04 -1.06
CA ASP A 67 33.59 -2.02 -2.13
C ASP A 67 33.57 -3.42 -1.54
N ALA A 68 32.88 -4.37 -2.19
CA ALA A 68 32.63 -5.71 -1.68
C ALA A 68 33.93 -6.45 -1.32
N TYR A 69 35.07 -6.04 -1.88
CA TYR A 69 36.39 -6.59 -1.60
C TYR A 69 36.93 -6.28 -0.18
N TYR A 70 36.40 -5.29 0.53
CA TYR A 70 36.82 -4.93 1.91
C TYR A 70 36.07 -5.71 3.01
N TRP A 71 35.26 -6.69 2.63
CA TRP A 71 34.39 -7.40 3.57
C TRP A 71 35.15 -8.06 4.73
N HIS A 72 36.38 -8.56 4.51
CA HIS A 72 37.20 -9.22 5.54
C HIS A 72 37.55 -8.30 6.74
N VAL A 73 37.61 -6.97 6.53
CA VAL A 73 37.87 -5.99 7.61
C VAL A 73 36.58 -5.59 8.32
N LEU A 74 35.45 -5.77 7.63
CA LEU A 74 34.13 -5.34 8.08
C LEU A 74 33.31 -6.48 8.68
N THR A 75 33.84 -7.70 8.71
CA THR A 75 33.26 -8.83 9.44
C THR A 75 33.81 -8.92 10.86
N VAL A 76 33.21 -9.80 11.65
CA VAL A 76 33.73 -10.18 12.96
C VAL A 76 35.22 -10.58 12.80
N PRO A 77 36.13 -10.09 13.65
CA PRO A 77 37.55 -10.43 13.58
C PRO A 77 37.82 -11.93 13.44
N THR A 78 38.16 -12.34 12.22
CA THR A 78 38.31 -13.75 11.84
C THR A 78 39.74 -13.99 11.41
N LEU A 79 40.31 -15.14 11.79
CA LEU A 79 41.57 -15.63 11.25
C LEU A 79 41.33 -16.25 9.87
N TYR A 80 41.79 -15.59 8.81
CA TYR A 80 41.67 -16.06 7.43
C TYR A 80 42.94 -16.76 6.96
N SER A 81 42.77 -17.90 6.29
CA SER A 81 43.88 -18.70 5.75
C SER A 81 44.67 -17.96 4.68
N SER A 82 44.00 -17.19 3.82
CA SER A 82 44.61 -16.39 2.75
C SER A 82 45.57 -15.31 3.25
N VAL A 83 45.30 -14.73 4.42
CA VAL A 83 46.18 -13.74 5.06
C VAL A 83 47.45 -14.40 5.56
N LEU A 84 47.32 -15.58 6.18
CA LEU A 84 48.45 -16.37 6.66
C LEU A 84 49.31 -16.86 5.48
N GLU A 85 48.69 -17.35 4.42
CA GLU A 85 49.39 -17.74 3.19
C GLU A 85 50.19 -16.57 2.60
N GLN A 86 49.62 -15.37 2.56
CA GLN A 86 50.33 -14.17 2.09
C GLN A 86 51.50 -13.78 3.02
N MET A 87 51.32 -13.89 4.34
CA MET A 87 52.40 -13.62 5.30
C MET A 87 53.57 -14.62 5.14
N MET A 88 53.27 -15.87 4.79
CA MET A 88 54.25 -16.94 4.68
C MET A 88 54.91 -17.02 3.29
N ALA A 89 54.14 -16.81 2.22
CA ALA A 89 54.60 -16.92 0.84
C ALA A 89 55.18 -15.60 0.29
N GLY A 90 54.91 -14.46 0.95
CA GLY A 90 55.31 -13.14 0.50
C GLY A 90 54.43 -12.60 -0.64
N VAL A 91 54.73 -11.37 -1.09
CA VAL A 91 53.92 -10.64 -2.09
C VAL A 91 54.62 -10.64 -3.45
N ASP A 92 54.00 -11.24 -4.47
CA ASP A 92 54.43 -11.09 -5.87
C ASP A 92 54.02 -9.72 -6.40
N SER A 93 54.94 -8.77 -6.28
CA SER A 93 54.69 -7.36 -6.59
C SER A 93 54.35 -7.11 -8.07
N ALA A 94 54.84 -7.94 -9.00
CA ALA A 94 54.58 -7.78 -10.44
C ALA A 94 53.13 -8.17 -10.80
N ARG A 95 52.63 -9.28 -10.24
CA ARG A 95 51.24 -9.70 -10.41
C ARG A 95 50.26 -8.72 -9.77
N VAL A 96 50.57 -8.26 -8.56
CA VAL A 96 49.73 -7.30 -7.83
C VAL A 96 49.63 -5.97 -8.60
N MET A 97 50.72 -5.46 -9.16
CA MET A 97 50.67 -4.20 -9.94
C MET A 97 49.78 -4.29 -11.18
N SER A 98 49.65 -5.46 -11.82
CA SER A 98 48.81 -5.62 -13.02
C SER A 98 47.30 -5.65 -12.71
N ASP A 99 46.90 -6.12 -11.54
CA ASP A 99 45.50 -6.37 -11.22
C ASP A 99 45.01 -5.47 -10.07
N SER A 100 43.99 -4.66 -10.38
CA SER A 100 43.37 -3.75 -9.41
C SER A 100 42.61 -4.46 -8.29
N GLN A 101 42.10 -5.68 -8.54
CA GLN A 101 41.38 -6.49 -7.54
C GLN A 101 42.37 -7.14 -6.57
N LEU A 102 43.43 -7.76 -7.10
CA LEU A 102 44.51 -8.32 -6.27
C LEU A 102 45.13 -7.25 -5.37
N ARG A 103 45.38 -6.03 -5.86
CA ARG A 103 45.86 -4.91 -5.02
C ARG A 103 45.01 -4.67 -3.77
N ARG A 104 43.69 -4.70 -3.89
CA ARG A 104 42.77 -4.47 -2.77
C ARG A 104 42.78 -5.62 -1.78
N VAL A 105 42.85 -6.86 -2.28
CA VAL A 105 42.94 -8.06 -1.44
C VAL A 105 44.26 -8.07 -0.65
N TYR A 106 45.39 -7.80 -1.32
CA TYR A 106 46.69 -7.76 -0.67
C TYR A 106 46.78 -6.65 0.40
N ALA A 107 46.24 -5.46 0.11
CA ALA A 107 46.18 -4.36 1.08
C ALA A 107 45.29 -4.70 2.29
N THR A 108 44.15 -5.35 2.05
CA THR A 108 43.25 -5.83 3.11
C THR A 108 43.95 -6.87 4.00
N ASN A 109 44.63 -7.82 3.39
CA ASN A 109 45.39 -8.85 4.09
C ASN A 109 46.54 -8.26 4.91
N GLU A 110 47.21 -7.20 4.42
CA GLU A 110 48.26 -6.52 5.17
C GLU A 110 47.72 -5.89 6.47
N VAL A 111 46.54 -5.27 6.41
CA VAL A 111 45.88 -4.69 7.59
C VAL A 111 45.51 -5.77 8.60
N LEU A 112 44.94 -6.89 8.13
CA LEU A 112 44.59 -8.02 8.98
C LEU A 112 45.84 -8.70 9.56
N ALA A 113 46.91 -8.84 8.79
CA ALA A 113 48.20 -9.36 9.26
C ALA A 113 48.78 -8.50 10.39
N LYS A 114 48.72 -7.17 10.26
CA LYS A 114 49.12 -6.25 11.34
C LYS A 114 48.26 -6.45 12.58
N MET A 115 46.94 -6.60 12.43
CA MET A 115 46.03 -6.91 13.53
C MET A 115 46.37 -8.24 14.22
N TYR A 116 46.66 -9.29 13.46
CA TYR A 116 47.01 -10.61 14.00
C TYR A 116 48.30 -10.57 14.83
N VAL A 117 49.28 -9.74 14.43
CA VAL A 117 50.54 -9.59 15.15
C VAL A 117 50.42 -8.65 16.35
N GLN A 118 49.76 -7.50 16.19
CA GLN A 118 49.72 -6.45 17.20
C GLN A 118 48.64 -6.66 18.27
N ALA A 119 47.51 -7.26 17.90
CA ALA A 119 46.36 -7.45 18.77
C ALA A 119 45.69 -8.82 18.53
N PRO A 120 46.40 -9.94 18.72
CA PRO A 120 45.87 -11.28 18.46
C PRO A 120 44.61 -11.60 19.27
N TRP A 121 44.45 -11.01 20.46
CA TRP A 121 43.28 -11.20 21.32
C TRP A 121 41.97 -10.65 20.72
N LEU A 122 42.04 -9.81 19.68
CA LEU A 122 40.84 -9.32 18.99
C LEU A 122 40.24 -10.37 18.05
N VAL A 123 41.00 -11.40 17.66
CA VAL A 123 40.52 -12.47 16.77
C VAL A 123 39.60 -13.42 17.54
N THR A 124 38.33 -13.46 17.19
CA THR A 124 37.31 -14.21 17.94
C THR A 124 36.91 -15.54 17.29
N GLN A 125 37.20 -15.72 15.99
CA GLN A 125 36.81 -16.93 15.23
C GLN A 125 37.80 -17.25 14.11
N THR A 126 37.74 -18.47 13.57
CA THR A 126 38.57 -18.92 12.43
C THR A 126 37.74 -19.17 11.18
N GLU A 127 38.36 -19.05 10.01
CA GLU A 127 37.69 -19.33 8.73
C GLU A 127 37.08 -20.73 8.69
N ASP A 128 37.76 -21.74 9.24
CA ASP A 128 37.24 -23.10 9.33
C ASP A 128 35.99 -23.22 10.20
N ALA A 129 35.89 -22.42 11.27
CA ALA A 129 34.68 -22.37 12.09
C ALA A 129 33.50 -21.80 11.31
N ILE A 130 33.74 -20.80 10.44
CA ILE A 130 32.72 -20.25 9.56
C ILE A 130 32.34 -21.26 8.47
N ARG A 131 33.32 -21.94 7.85
CA ARG A 131 33.08 -22.98 6.83
C ARG A 131 32.29 -24.18 7.39
N LYS A 132 32.47 -24.53 8.66
CA LYS A 132 31.70 -25.60 9.33
C LYS A 132 30.25 -25.18 9.67
N GLN A 133 29.96 -23.88 9.74
CA GLN A 133 28.63 -23.36 10.01
C GLN A 133 27.69 -23.40 8.78
N GLY A 134 28.21 -23.53 7.55
CA GLY A 134 27.39 -23.68 6.34
C GLY A 134 28.11 -24.40 5.19
N THR A 135 27.44 -25.35 4.56
CA THR A 135 27.94 -26.02 3.34
C THR A 135 27.69 -25.13 2.12
N PHE A 136 28.68 -25.00 1.23
CA PHE A 136 28.46 -24.43 -0.09
C PHE A 136 27.45 -25.29 -0.86
N ARG A 137 26.51 -24.63 -1.53
CA ARG A 137 25.53 -25.24 -2.42
C ARG A 137 26.20 -25.61 -3.75
N GLU A 138 26.41 -26.89 -4.01
CA GLU A 138 26.92 -27.38 -5.31
C GLU A 138 25.96 -27.06 -6.47
N ASP A 139 24.69 -26.78 -6.18
CA ASP A 139 23.61 -26.43 -7.12
C ASP A 139 23.79 -25.09 -7.87
N ILE A 140 24.77 -24.26 -7.49
CA ILE A 140 25.09 -23.02 -8.23
C ILE A 140 26.12 -23.30 -9.36
N THR A 141 26.83 -24.43 -9.30
CA THR A 141 27.94 -24.73 -10.24
C THR A 141 27.48 -25.61 -11.42
N GLU A 142 26.38 -26.34 -11.27
CA GLU A 142 25.75 -27.00 -12.41
C GLU A 142 25.09 -25.95 -13.32
N LYS A 143 25.77 -25.65 -14.44
CA LYS A 143 25.11 -25.01 -15.58
C LYS A 143 23.86 -25.82 -15.92
N LEU A 144 22.68 -25.21 -15.76
CA LEU A 144 21.42 -25.71 -16.29
C LEU A 144 21.64 -26.12 -17.75
N LYS A 145 21.80 -27.41 -18.01
CA LYS A 145 21.63 -27.96 -19.35
C LYS A 145 20.13 -27.95 -19.60
N THR A 146 19.68 -27.00 -20.40
CA THR A 146 18.34 -27.02 -20.96
C THR A 146 18.29 -28.21 -21.91
N ASP A 147 17.85 -29.37 -21.43
CA ASP A 147 17.65 -30.53 -22.29
C ASP A 147 16.32 -30.35 -23.02
N ASP A 148 16.39 -30.43 -24.35
CA ASP A 148 15.33 -30.10 -25.28
C ASP A 148 14.13 -31.06 -25.21
N ARG A 149 12.94 -30.47 -25.36
CA ARG A 149 11.65 -31.06 -25.79
C ARG A 149 11.32 -32.48 -25.29
N LEU A 150 10.45 -32.53 -24.27
CA LEU A 150 9.72 -33.72 -23.78
C LEU A 150 8.87 -34.48 -24.82
N SER A 151 8.72 -33.98 -26.06
CA SER A 151 7.96 -34.66 -27.11
C SER A 151 8.64 -35.91 -27.66
N ASP A 152 9.96 -36.01 -27.54
CA ASP A 152 10.74 -37.00 -28.30
C ASP A 152 11.00 -38.28 -27.48
N LYS A 153 10.73 -38.26 -26.16
CA LYS A 153 10.86 -39.42 -25.26
C LYS A 153 9.59 -40.27 -25.16
N VAL A 154 8.49 -39.93 -25.84
CA VAL A 154 7.23 -40.70 -25.77
C VAL A 154 7.04 -41.53 -27.03
N ARG A 155 7.83 -42.60 -27.16
CA ARG A 155 7.45 -43.76 -27.96
C ARG A 155 7.78 -45.05 -27.20
N GLY A 156 6.73 -45.71 -26.70
CA GLY A 156 6.74 -47.16 -26.50
C GLY A 156 7.20 -47.73 -25.16
N GLY A 157 7.11 -47.00 -24.03
CA GLY A 157 7.43 -47.54 -22.71
C GLY A 157 6.23 -47.52 -21.75
N THR A 158 5.90 -48.66 -21.16
CA THR A 158 4.89 -48.78 -20.08
C THR A 158 5.31 -47.91 -18.90
N LEU A 159 4.48 -46.91 -18.57
CA LEU A 159 4.68 -46.02 -17.43
C LEU A 159 4.42 -46.78 -16.13
N THR A 160 5.46 -47.40 -15.57
CA THR A 160 5.49 -47.65 -14.13
C THR A 160 5.93 -46.36 -13.45
N PRO A 161 5.17 -45.83 -12.47
CA PRO A 161 5.55 -44.61 -11.77
C PRO A 161 6.73 -44.93 -10.85
N THR A 162 7.95 -44.84 -11.38
CA THR A 162 9.13 -44.72 -10.54
C THR A 162 9.15 -43.26 -10.10
N VAL A 163 8.75 -43.01 -8.86
CA VAL A 163 8.90 -41.70 -8.23
C VAL A 163 10.40 -41.49 -8.11
N ASP A 164 10.95 -40.68 -9.00
CA ASP A 164 12.31 -40.17 -8.86
C ASP A 164 12.35 -39.32 -7.58
N ASP A 165 13.06 -39.79 -6.56
CA ASP A 165 13.17 -39.19 -5.23
C ASP A 165 13.77 -37.76 -5.25
N ASN A 166 14.15 -37.26 -6.42
CA ASN A 166 14.78 -35.96 -6.62
C ASN A 166 13.85 -34.84 -7.11
N ILE A 167 12.53 -35.06 -7.23
CA ILE A 167 11.60 -33.97 -7.54
C ILE A 167 11.23 -33.19 -6.26
N VAL A 168 12.00 -32.16 -5.93
CA VAL A 168 11.65 -31.19 -4.88
C VAL A 168 10.55 -30.25 -5.39
N VAL A 169 9.29 -30.63 -5.20
CA VAL A 169 8.15 -29.72 -5.42
C VAL A 169 8.15 -28.66 -4.32
N VAL A 170 8.78 -27.51 -4.58
CA VAL A 170 8.71 -26.35 -3.69
C VAL A 170 7.30 -25.74 -3.77
N THR A 171 6.40 -26.24 -2.95
CA THR A 171 5.04 -25.69 -2.82
C THR A 171 5.12 -24.36 -2.07
N ARG A 172 5.24 -23.25 -2.79
CA ARG A 172 5.11 -21.91 -2.20
C ARG A 172 3.66 -21.69 -1.80
N ARG A 173 3.42 -21.24 -0.56
CA ARG A 173 2.07 -20.87 -0.11
C ARG A 173 1.53 -19.75 -1.03
N PRO A 174 0.32 -19.91 -1.60
CA PRO A 174 -0.26 -18.86 -2.44
C PRO A 174 -0.48 -17.59 -1.63
N ASN A 175 0.06 -16.46 -2.11
CA ASN A 175 -0.25 -15.15 -1.57
C ASN A 175 -1.59 -14.68 -2.13
N PHE A 176 -2.62 -14.72 -1.29
CA PHE A 176 -3.96 -14.25 -1.64
C PHE A 176 -4.15 -12.75 -1.43
N TRP A 177 -3.16 -12.05 -0.88
CA TRP A 177 -3.16 -10.61 -0.68
C TRP A 177 -2.50 -9.89 -1.83
N LYS A 178 -3.21 -8.92 -2.38
CA LYS A 178 -2.72 -7.95 -3.35
C LYS A 178 -2.77 -6.57 -2.75
N VAL A 179 -1.60 -5.97 -2.59
CA VAL A 179 -1.44 -4.58 -2.17
C VAL A 179 -1.19 -3.73 -3.41
N THR A 180 -1.90 -2.62 -3.56
CA THR A 180 -1.65 -1.66 -4.63
C THR A 180 -1.76 -0.25 -4.09
N GLY A 181 -0.83 0.61 -4.46
CA GLY A 181 -0.81 2.03 -4.10
C GLY A 181 -0.99 2.92 -5.32
N ASN A 182 -1.64 4.06 -5.09
CA ASN A 182 -1.82 5.09 -6.10
C ASN A 182 -1.59 6.45 -5.43
N THR A 183 -0.64 7.23 -5.95
CA THR A 183 -0.37 8.60 -5.50
C THR A 183 -0.60 9.54 -6.66
N GLN A 184 -1.36 10.61 -6.43
CA GLN A 184 -1.74 11.56 -7.47
C GLN A 184 -1.54 12.99 -6.98
N LEU A 185 -1.09 13.84 -7.89
CA LEU A 185 -1.03 15.28 -7.71
C LEU A 185 -1.72 15.95 -8.90
N HIS A 186 -2.86 16.58 -8.67
CA HIS A 186 -3.68 17.21 -9.70
C HIS A 186 -3.80 18.71 -9.49
N PHE A 187 -3.83 19.44 -10.58
CA PHE A 187 -4.28 20.82 -10.64
C PHE A 187 -5.66 20.84 -11.26
N THR A 188 -6.62 21.35 -10.51
CA THR A 188 -8.03 21.25 -10.83
C THR A 188 -8.65 22.63 -11.00
N GLN A 189 -9.40 22.79 -12.07
CA GLN A 189 -10.36 23.87 -12.24
C GLN A 189 -11.76 23.31 -11.93
N SER A 190 -12.45 23.91 -10.96
CA SER A 190 -13.77 23.47 -10.54
C SER A 190 -14.85 24.50 -10.87
N HIS A 191 -16.00 24.00 -11.32
CA HIS A 191 -17.23 24.76 -11.52
C HIS A 191 -18.35 24.17 -10.66
N PHE A 192 -19.17 25.04 -10.06
CA PHE A 192 -20.27 24.65 -9.18
C PHE A 192 -21.54 25.37 -9.60
N SER A 193 -22.70 24.69 -9.53
CA SER A 193 -23.99 25.35 -9.66
C SER A 193 -24.30 26.23 -8.45
N ASP A 194 -25.08 27.30 -8.64
CA ASP A 194 -25.40 28.27 -7.58
C ASP A 194 -25.99 27.66 -6.30
N ASN A 195 -26.68 26.52 -6.43
CA ASN A 195 -27.35 25.82 -5.34
C ASN A 195 -26.50 24.69 -4.71
N TRP A 196 -25.19 24.65 -4.97
CA TRP A 196 -24.32 23.63 -4.39
C TRP A 196 -24.22 23.77 -2.86
N SER A 197 -24.71 22.78 -2.13
CA SER A 197 -24.81 22.80 -0.65
C SER A 197 -23.49 22.92 0.11
N GLY A 198 -22.36 22.59 -0.53
CA GLY A 198 -21.03 22.69 0.08
C GLY A 198 -20.40 24.09 0.03
N GLY A 199 -21.01 25.05 -0.68
CA GLY A 199 -20.43 26.38 -0.94
C GLY A 199 -19.19 26.28 -1.83
N GLY A 200 -19.31 26.66 -3.10
CA GLY A 200 -18.20 26.57 -4.07
C GLY A 200 -18.05 27.88 -4.84
N GLU A 201 -16.84 28.42 -4.85
CA GLU A 201 -16.44 29.46 -5.81
C GLU A 201 -15.61 28.79 -6.91
N ASN A 202 -15.66 29.34 -8.12
CA ASN A 202 -14.76 28.92 -9.19
C ASN A 202 -13.33 29.24 -8.76
N ALA A 203 -12.51 28.20 -8.59
CA ALA A 203 -11.15 28.36 -8.09
C ALA A 203 -10.21 27.32 -8.68
N TYR A 204 -8.93 27.66 -8.69
CA TYR A 204 -7.86 26.73 -8.97
C TYR A 204 -7.47 26.00 -7.67
N THR A 205 -7.33 24.69 -7.76
CA THR A 205 -7.03 23.84 -6.62
C THR A 205 -5.86 22.93 -6.94
N GLY A 206 -4.86 22.88 -6.07
CA GLY A 206 -3.90 21.78 -6.05
C GLY A 206 -4.44 20.67 -5.16
N LEU A 207 -4.53 19.43 -5.66
CA LEU A 207 -5.07 18.27 -4.96
C LEU A 207 -4.05 17.12 -4.94
N ALA A 208 -3.62 16.74 -3.75
CA ALA A 208 -2.88 15.51 -3.50
C ALA A 208 -3.84 14.38 -3.07
N THR A 209 -3.71 13.21 -3.69
CA THR A 209 -4.50 12.01 -3.35
C THR A 209 -3.56 10.83 -3.15
N LEU A 210 -3.71 10.13 -2.03
CA LEU A 210 -3.09 8.84 -1.76
C LEU A 210 -4.20 7.80 -1.62
N THR A 211 -4.13 6.72 -2.40
CA THR A 211 -5.04 5.57 -2.30
C THR A 211 -4.23 4.31 -2.10
N LEU A 212 -4.49 3.58 -1.02
CA LEU A 212 -3.89 2.29 -0.71
C LEU A 212 -4.99 1.23 -0.71
N ASN A 213 -4.77 0.14 -1.43
CA ASN A 213 -5.69 -0.99 -1.46
C ASN A 213 -5.01 -2.25 -0.95
N PHE A 214 -5.70 -2.97 -0.06
CA PHE A 214 -5.29 -4.25 0.51
C PHE A 214 -6.40 -5.27 0.24
N ASN A 215 -6.22 -6.05 -0.82
CA ASN A 215 -7.24 -6.94 -1.34
C ASN A 215 -6.87 -8.39 -1.10
N PHE A 216 -7.68 -9.10 -0.33
CA PHE A 216 -7.61 -10.54 -0.16
C PHE A 216 -8.62 -11.22 -1.08
N ASN A 217 -8.16 -12.18 -1.88
CA ASN A 217 -9.02 -13.04 -2.66
C ASN A 217 -8.47 -14.46 -2.66
N ASN A 218 -9.19 -15.39 -2.03
CA ASN A 218 -8.78 -16.79 -1.96
C ASN A 218 -9.03 -17.58 -3.26
N GLN A 219 -9.44 -16.89 -4.34
CA GLN A 219 -9.83 -17.44 -5.65
C GLN A 219 -10.94 -18.51 -5.59
N LYS A 220 -11.56 -18.67 -4.43
CA LYS A 220 -12.70 -19.54 -4.18
C LYS A 220 -13.90 -18.65 -3.96
N LYS A 221 -14.36 -18.56 -2.71
CA LYS A 221 -15.61 -17.89 -2.36
C LYS A 221 -15.43 -16.62 -1.55
N ILE A 222 -14.24 -16.31 -1.02
CA ILE A 222 -14.05 -15.22 -0.07
C ILE A 222 -13.24 -14.11 -0.72
N THR A 223 -13.83 -12.92 -0.69
CA THR A 223 -13.19 -11.66 -1.08
C THR A 223 -13.24 -10.71 0.09
N TRP A 224 -12.14 -10.02 0.34
CA TRP A 224 -12.08 -8.97 1.34
C TRP A 224 -11.19 -7.85 0.82
N ASN A 225 -11.81 -6.73 0.48
CA ASN A 225 -11.15 -5.58 -0.10
C ASN A 225 -11.17 -4.43 0.90
N ASN A 226 -9.99 -3.88 1.17
CA ASN A 226 -9.83 -2.71 2.02
C ASN A 226 -9.19 -1.60 1.19
N GLN A 227 -9.74 -0.39 1.28
CA GLN A 227 -9.24 0.79 0.59
C GLN A 227 -9.12 1.93 1.60
N LEU A 228 -7.92 2.49 1.71
CA LEU A 228 -7.65 3.73 2.43
C LEU A 228 -7.39 4.83 1.40
N GLU A 229 -8.15 5.91 1.46
CA GLU A 229 -7.99 7.07 0.59
C GLU A 229 -7.80 8.32 1.45
N ALA A 230 -6.70 9.04 1.22
CA ALA A 230 -6.43 10.34 1.80
C ALA A 230 -6.37 11.38 0.68
N LYS A 231 -7.23 12.40 0.77
CA LYS A 231 -7.31 13.52 -0.16
C LYS A 231 -7.04 14.82 0.59
N LEU A 232 -6.07 15.58 0.12
CA LEU A 232 -5.74 16.89 0.65
C LEU A 232 -5.55 17.88 -0.50
N GLY A 233 -6.37 18.91 -0.52
CA GLY A 233 -6.37 19.93 -1.56
C GLY A 233 -6.43 21.33 -0.97
N PHE A 234 -5.68 22.23 -1.60
CA PHE A 234 -5.60 23.63 -1.23
C PHE A 234 -6.06 24.50 -2.39
N THR A 235 -6.81 25.54 -2.04
CA THR A 235 -7.27 26.55 -3.00
C THR A 235 -6.93 27.95 -2.49
N THR A 236 -6.77 28.87 -3.43
CA THR A 236 -6.62 30.29 -3.17
C THR A 236 -7.95 30.97 -3.48
N LYS A 237 -8.73 31.32 -2.46
CA LYS A 237 -9.95 32.12 -2.64
C LYS A 237 -9.63 33.61 -2.52
N LYS A 238 -10.22 34.45 -3.38
CA LYS A 238 -10.07 35.91 -3.29
C LYS A 238 -10.82 36.53 -2.10
N SER A 239 -11.80 35.82 -1.56
CA SER A 239 -12.69 36.29 -0.48
C SER A 239 -12.08 36.20 0.92
N ASP A 240 -11.03 35.38 1.13
CA ASP A 240 -10.32 35.27 2.41
C ASP A 240 -9.07 36.15 2.40
N LYS A 241 -9.11 37.26 3.15
CA LYS A 241 -7.97 38.18 3.30
C LYS A 241 -6.98 37.73 4.38
N ARG A 242 -7.37 36.74 5.21
CA ARG A 242 -6.61 36.32 6.39
C ARG A 242 -5.75 35.09 6.13
N ARG A 243 -6.11 34.24 5.16
CA ARG A 243 -5.32 33.07 4.74
C ARG A 243 -5.23 32.98 3.23
N VAL A 244 -3.99 32.94 2.71
CA VAL A 244 -3.71 32.81 1.27
C VAL A 244 -4.09 31.42 0.74
N PHE A 245 -3.78 30.38 1.51
CA PHE A 245 -4.09 28.99 1.16
C PHE A 245 -5.12 28.42 2.14
N ARG A 246 -6.21 27.88 1.59
CA ARG A 246 -7.27 27.26 2.37
C ARG A 246 -7.45 25.79 1.94
N PRO A 247 -7.54 24.84 2.90
CA PRO A 247 -7.96 23.49 2.59
C PRO A 247 -9.38 23.49 2.01
N ASN A 248 -9.57 22.98 0.79
CA ASN A 248 -10.90 22.88 0.18
C ASN A 248 -11.41 21.44 0.13
N THR A 249 -10.52 20.50 -0.18
CA THR A 249 -10.78 19.07 -0.22
C THR A 249 -9.92 18.44 0.84
N ASN A 250 -10.54 17.80 1.81
CA ASN A 250 -9.82 17.28 2.95
C ASN A 250 -10.59 16.09 3.51
N THR A 251 -10.23 14.90 3.04
CA THR A 251 -11.00 13.70 3.33
C THR A 251 -10.06 12.52 3.53
N LEU A 252 -10.18 11.89 4.69
CA LEU A 252 -9.69 10.55 4.94
C LEU A 252 -10.87 9.60 4.88
N ARG A 253 -10.82 8.64 3.96
CA ARG A 253 -11.85 7.63 3.80
C ARG A 253 -11.26 6.25 3.90
N TYR A 254 -11.86 5.41 4.73
CA TYR A 254 -11.56 3.99 4.81
C TYR A 254 -12.80 3.21 4.40
N THR A 255 -12.66 2.31 3.44
CA THR A 255 -13.72 1.43 2.97
C THR A 255 -13.24 0.00 3.10
N THR A 256 -13.97 -0.81 3.88
CA THR A 256 -13.78 -2.25 3.95
C THR A 256 -15.00 -2.97 3.42
N ASN A 257 -14.75 -4.04 2.69
CA ASN A 257 -15.76 -4.69 1.90
C ASN A 257 -15.49 -6.19 1.88
N TRP A 258 -16.34 -6.95 2.54
CA TRP A 258 -16.27 -8.39 2.58
C TRP A 258 -17.35 -8.98 1.67
N GLY A 259 -17.04 -10.09 1.03
CA GLY A 259 -17.94 -10.77 0.09
C GLY A 259 -17.74 -12.27 0.12
N TYR A 260 -18.83 -13.01 0.31
CA TYR A 260 -18.92 -14.45 0.15
C TYR A 260 -19.70 -14.80 -1.11
N GLN A 261 -19.07 -15.51 -2.05
CA GLN A 261 -19.66 -15.88 -3.33
C GLN A 261 -20.79 -16.89 -3.12
N ALA A 262 -22.01 -16.49 -3.47
CA ALA A 262 -23.19 -17.33 -3.45
C ALA A 262 -23.29 -18.12 -4.77
N VAL A 263 -23.50 -17.41 -5.89
CA VAL A 263 -23.68 -18.02 -7.22
C VAL A 263 -22.95 -17.18 -8.26
N LYS A 264 -21.86 -17.71 -8.82
CA LYS A 264 -21.03 -17.10 -9.89
C LYS A 264 -20.71 -15.62 -9.65
N ASN A 265 -21.61 -14.73 -10.06
CA ASN A 265 -21.46 -13.28 -10.03
C ASN A 265 -22.16 -12.61 -8.84
N LEU A 266 -22.91 -13.36 -8.03
CA LEU A 266 -23.65 -12.90 -6.86
C LEU A 266 -22.90 -13.23 -5.57
N TYR A 267 -22.74 -12.23 -4.71
CA TYR A 267 -22.04 -12.32 -3.45
C TYR A 267 -22.93 -11.81 -2.32
N TYR A 268 -23.00 -12.54 -1.22
CA TYR A 268 -23.40 -11.95 0.06
C TYR A 268 -22.27 -11.03 0.50
N SER A 269 -22.58 -9.77 0.76
CA SER A 269 -21.55 -8.76 1.00
C SER A 269 -21.90 -7.89 2.19
N GLY A 270 -20.89 -7.32 2.82
CA GLY A 270 -21.09 -6.19 3.70
C GLY A 270 -20.01 -5.15 3.47
N GLN A 271 -20.41 -3.90 3.55
CA GLN A 271 -19.55 -2.76 3.37
C GLN A 271 -19.56 -1.92 4.62
N ILE A 272 -18.37 -1.48 5.06
CA ILE A 272 -18.23 -0.43 6.05
C ILE A 272 -17.45 0.70 5.39
N ASN A 273 -18.03 1.90 5.39
CA ASN A 273 -17.39 3.12 4.94
C ASN A 273 -17.22 4.04 6.14
N MET A 274 -16.01 4.53 6.36
CA MET A 274 -15.69 5.52 7.37
C MET A 274 -15.08 6.73 6.67
N SER A 275 -15.54 7.93 6.96
CA SER A 275 -15.04 9.16 6.35
C SER A 275 -14.89 10.26 7.39
N THR A 276 -13.76 10.95 7.37
CA THR A 276 -13.50 12.11 8.22
C THR A 276 -12.55 13.09 7.53
N GLN A 277 -12.17 14.18 8.19
CA GLN A 277 -11.28 15.21 7.68
C GLN A 277 -9.88 15.06 8.25
N LEU A 278 -8.82 15.28 7.46
CA LEU A 278 -7.43 15.17 7.94
C LEU A 278 -6.97 16.42 8.70
N VAL A 279 -7.21 17.59 8.11
CA VAL A 279 -6.83 18.89 8.67
C VAL A 279 -8.04 19.70 9.16
N PRO A 280 -7.86 20.69 10.04
CA PRO A 280 -8.93 21.62 10.37
C PRO A 280 -9.29 22.52 9.18
N ASN A 281 -10.59 22.74 8.97
CA ASN A 281 -11.12 23.75 8.06
C ASN A 281 -11.68 24.91 8.89
N TYR A 282 -11.46 26.13 8.43
CA TYR A 282 -11.81 27.35 9.18
C TYR A 282 -12.87 28.16 8.44
N ARG A 283 -13.67 28.92 9.18
CA ARG A 283 -14.60 29.89 8.59
C ARG A 283 -13.82 31.00 7.86
N GLU A 284 -14.41 31.54 6.80
CA GLU A 284 -13.80 32.63 6.02
C GLU A 284 -13.51 33.84 6.91
N ASN A 285 -12.33 34.45 6.73
CA ASN A 285 -11.87 35.61 7.49
C ASN A 285 -11.89 35.44 9.03
N SER A 286 -11.87 34.20 9.55
CA SER A 286 -12.02 33.90 10.98
C SER A 286 -11.17 32.70 11.42
N ASP A 287 -10.81 32.64 12.72
CA ASP A 287 -10.17 31.48 13.37
C ASP A 287 -11.16 30.44 13.89
N VAL A 288 -12.45 30.63 13.64
CA VAL A 288 -13.47 29.66 14.03
C VAL A 288 -13.35 28.41 13.15
N VAL A 289 -13.01 27.28 13.77
CA VAL A 289 -12.98 25.96 13.13
C VAL A 289 -14.41 25.58 12.74
N GLN A 290 -14.61 25.15 11.48
CA GLN A 290 -15.87 24.62 10.98
C GLN A 290 -15.90 23.10 10.97
N SER A 291 -14.73 22.47 10.86
CA SER A 291 -14.58 21.02 10.84
C SER A 291 -13.13 20.62 11.09
N ASP A 292 -12.91 19.47 11.71
CA ASP A 292 -11.59 18.92 12.01
C ASP A 292 -11.63 17.38 12.04
N PHE A 293 -10.52 16.76 12.43
CA PHE A 293 -10.43 15.29 12.50
C PHE A 293 -11.48 14.74 13.47
N LEU A 294 -12.31 13.82 12.98
CA LEU A 294 -13.49 13.24 13.63
C LEU A 294 -14.68 14.21 13.87
N SER A 295 -14.61 15.44 13.36
CA SER A 295 -15.73 16.40 13.38
C SER A 295 -16.08 16.86 11.96
N PRO A 296 -16.81 16.05 11.17
CA PRO A 296 -17.48 14.82 11.56
C PRO A 296 -16.69 13.55 11.21
N LEU A 297 -16.99 12.46 11.91
CA LEU A 297 -16.74 11.08 11.50
C LEU A 297 -18.06 10.46 11.03
N ASP A 298 -18.17 10.18 9.74
CA ASP A 298 -19.30 9.48 9.14
C ASP A 298 -18.96 7.99 8.97
N ILE A 299 -19.76 7.11 9.57
CA ILE A 299 -19.66 5.65 9.46
C ILE A 299 -20.94 5.10 8.84
N THR A 300 -20.82 4.35 7.75
CA THR A 300 -21.92 3.63 7.12
C THR A 300 -21.63 2.14 7.15
N ILE A 301 -22.48 1.35 7.79
CA ILE A 301 -22.45 -0.11 7.80
C ILE A 301 -23.61 -0.62 6.95
N ALA A 302 -23.30 -1.30 5.86
CA ALA A 302 -24.26 -1.70 4.84
C ALA A 302 -24.10 -3.19 4.48
N PRO A 303 -24.76 -4.11 5.23
CA PRO A 303 -24.93 -5.49 4.81
C PRO A 303 -25.88 -5.57 3.61
N GLY A 304 -25.57 -6.43 2.65
CA GLY A 304 -26.32 -6.52 1.41
C GLY A 304 -25.84 -7.58 0.44
N ILE A 305 -26.24 -7.41 -0.81
CA ILE A 305 -25.89 -8.30 -1.91
C ILE A 305 -25.11 -7.50 -2.94
N ARG A 306 -24.01 -8.07 -3.42
CA ARG A 306 -23.25 -7.55 -4.55
C ARG A 306 -23.45 -8.44 -5.76
N TYR A 307 -23.81 -7.83 -6.88
CA TYR A 307 -23.75 -8.46 -8.18
C TYR A 307 -22.61 -7.85 -8.99
N SER A 308 -21.64 -8.67 -9.39
CA SER A 308 -20.46 -8.24 -10.15
C SER A 308 -20.52 -8.76 -11.58
N ILE A 309 -20.33 -7.88 -12.55
CA ILE A 309 -20.25 -8.22 -13.97
C ILE A 309 -18.90 -7.80 -14.54
N ALA A 310 -18.36 -8.62 -15.43
CA ALA A 310 -17.20 -8.29 -16.23
C ALA A 310 -17.46 -8.79 -17.65
N TRP A 311 -17.35 -7.89 -18.63
CA TRP A 311 -17.68 -8.16 -20.02
C TRP A 311 -16.65 -7.55 -20.98
N GLY A 312 -16.60 -8.11 -22.19
CA GLY A 312 -15.65 -7.74 -23.25
C GLY A 312 -14.30 -8.46 -23.16
N LYS A 313 -13.56 -8.48 -24.29
CA LYS A 313 -12.19 -9.03 -24.35
C LYS A 313 -11.32 -8.35 -23.29
N LYS A 314 -10.55 -9.13 -22.52
CA LYS A 314 -9.71 -8.64 -21.41
C LYS A 314 -10.47 -7.87 -20.31
N LYS A 315 -11.79 -8.09 -20.14
CA LYS A 315 -12.62 -7.43 -19.11
C LYS A 315 -12.60 -5.90 -19.22
N LYS A 316 -12.69 -5.36 -20.45
CA LYS A 316 -12.74 -3.91 -20.70
C LYS A 316 -13.90 -3.21 -19.99
N PHE A 317 -15.01 -3.91 -19.78
CA PHE A 317 -16.14 -3.41 -19.00
C PHE A 317 -16.26 -4.19 -17.69
N THR A 318 -16.35 -3.47 -16.58
CA THR A 318 -16.56 -4.01 -15.24
C THR A 318 -17.69 -3.26 -14.57
N GLY A 319 -18.60 -3.97 -13.92
CA GLY A 319 -19.70 -3.38 -13.16
C GLY A 319 -19.89 -4.09 -11.83
N SER A 320 -20.32 -3.36 -10.81
CA SER A 320 -20.74 -3.92 -9.53
C SER A 320 -21.97 -3.17 -9.03
N LEU A 321 -23.06 -3.89 -8.81
CA LEU A 321 -24.26 -3.38 -8.15
C LEU A 321 -24.27 -3.89 -6.71
N ASN A 322 -24.22 -2.99 -5.74
CA ASN A 322 -24.38 -3.28 -4.32
C ASN A 322 -25.77 -2.82 -3.89
N VAL A 323 -26.55 -3.73 -3.34
CA VAL A 323 -27.86 -3.43 -2.77
C VAL A 323 -27.82 -3.79 -1.29
N ALA A 324 -27.93 -2.80 -0.43
CA ALA A 324 -28.04 -2.95 1.01
C ALA A 324 -29.46 -2.55 1.44
N PRO A 325 -30.34 -3.51 1.77
CA PRO A 325 -31.71 -3.22 2.20
C PRO A 325 -31.77 -2.37 3.47
N LEU A 326 -30.75 -2.52 4.33
CA LEU A 326 -30.60 -1.77 5.56
C LEU A 326 -29.15 -1.35 5.71
N ALA A 327 -28.90 -0.05 5.58
CA ALA A 327 -27.64 0.57 5.93
C ALA A 327 -27.82 1.37 7.22
N TYR A 328 -26.91 1.17 8.17
CA TYR A 328 -26.81 1.93 9.41
C TYR A 328 -25.77 3.04 9.24
N ASN A 329 -26.21 4.29 9.39
CA ASN A 329 -25.37 5.47 9.30
C ASN A 329 -25.21 6.10 10.68
N ILE A 330 -23.98 6.30 11.08
CA ILE A 330 -23.58 6.98 12.31
C ILE A 330 -22.79 8.22 11.90
N ARG A 331 -23.22 9.38 12.39
CA ARG A 331 -22.42 10.60 12.33
C ARG A 331 -21.97 10.93 13.73
N TYR A 332 -20.68 10.88 13.97
CA TYR A 332 -20.04 11.30 15.21
C TYR A 332 -19.37 12.66 15.03
N VAL A 333 -19.39 13.49 16.06
CA VAL A 333 -18.74 14.80 16.09
C VAL A 333 -18.00 14.93 17.40
N ASP A 334 -16.67 15.01 17.34
CA ASP A 334 -15.83 15.11 18.54
C ASP A 334 -15.91 16.51 19.18
N ARG A 335 -15.90 17.56 18.35
CA ARG A 335 -15.95 18.96 18.84
C ARG A 335 -17.38 19.39 19.19
N ASP A 336 -17.64 19.61 20.48
CA ASP A 336 -18.95 20.00 21.01
C ASP A 336 -19.57 21.23 20.33
N LEU A 337 -18.75 22.25 20.02
CA LEU A 337 -19.18 23.48 19.34
C LEU A 337 -19.70 23.25 17.91
N LEU A 338 -19.41 22.09 17.31
CA LEU A 338 -19.81 21.72 15.94
C LEU A 338 -20.97 20.72 15.90
N VAL A 339 -21.36 20.13 17.04
CA VAL A 339 -22.39 19.10 17.15
C VAL A 339 -23.68 19.50 16.44
N THR A 340 -24.20 20.70 16.75
CA THR A 340 -25.45 21.20 16.19
C THR A 340 -25.32 21.59 14.71
N ASN A 341 -24.14 22.05 14.28
CA ASN A 341 -23.86 22.37 12.86
C ASN A 341 -23.96 21.12 11.96
N TYR A 342 -23.70 19.95 12.51
CA TYR A 342 -23.77 18.67 11.81
C TYR A 342 -25.13 17.94 11.99
N GLY A 343 -26.10 18.61 12.59
CA GLY A 343 -27.46 18.10 12.78
C GLY A 343 -27.57 17.02 13.86
N VAL A 344 -26.58 16.93 14.76
CA VAL A 344 -26.62 16.13 15.99
C VAL A 344 -27.33 16.94 17.08
N ARG A 345 -28.12 16.26 17.93
CA ARG A 345 -28.88 16.91 19.00
C ARG A 345 -27.92 17.51 20.04
N ALA A 346 -28.23 18.71 20.54
CA ALA A 346 -27.45 19.33 21.62
C ALA A 346 -27.32 18.37 22.83
N GLY A 347 -26.13 18.32 23.43
CA GLY A 347 -25.79 17.41 24.52
C GLY A 347 -25.48 15.96 24.10
N HIS A 348 -25.46 15.66 22.80
CA HIS A 348 -25.07 14.35 22.25
C HIS A 348 -23.99 14.53 21.19
N ASN A 349 -23.12 13.54 21.01
CA ASN A 349 -22.02 13.61 20.02
C ASN A 349 -22.22 12.66 18.83
N SER A 350 -23.33 11.91 18.80
CA SER A 350 -23.66 11.01 17.69
C SER A 350 -25.10 11.16 17.19
N LYS A 351 -25.27 10.99 15.88
CA LYS A 351 -26.56 10.84 15.22
C LYS A 351 -26.61 9.52 14.48
N HIS A 352 -27.75 8.85 14.58
CA HIS A 352 -27.98 7.55 14.00
C HIS A 352 -29.10 7.64 12.97
N SER A 353 -28.95 6.97 11.82
CA SER A 353 -30.02 6.82 10.85
C SER A 353 -29.94 5.49 10.13
N PHE A 354 -31.09 5.02 9.66
CA PHE A 354 -31.23 3.76 8.96
C PHE A 354 -31.91 4.00 7.64
N GLY A 355 -31.50 3.29 6.60
CA GLY A 355 -32.11 3.41 5.30
C GLY A 355 -31.52 2.46 4.27
N PRO A 356 -32.26 2.10 3.22
CA PRO A 356 -31.70 1.37 2.10
C PRO A 356 -30.63 2.18 1.36
N ASN A 357 -29.65 1.46 0.82
CA ASN A 357 -28.58 2.01 0.00
C ASN A 357 -28.39 1.13 -1.24
N VAL A 358 -28.33 1.77 -2.41
CA VAL A 358 -27.93 1.13 -3.66
C VAL A 358 -26.73 1.86 -4.23
N THR A 359 -25.67 1.13 -4.56
CA THR A 359 -24.48 1.67 -5.22
C THR A 359 -24.16 0.86 -6.47
N LEU A 360 -24.22 1.50 -7.63
CA LEU A 360 -23.76 0.96 -8.90
C LEU A 360 -22.42 1.60 -9.25
N ASN A 361 -21.37 0.80 -9.36
CA ASN A 361 -20.09 1.23 -9.92
C ASN A 361 -19.89 0.56 -11.28
N THR A 362 -19.56 1.33 -12.30
CA THR A 362 -19.17 0.81 -13.62
C THR A 362 -17.82 1.39 -14.02
N GLY A 363 -17.07 0.64 -14.82
CA GLY A 363 -15.78 1.02 -15.35
C GLY A 363 -15.63 0.46 -16.75
N TRP A 364 -15.38 1.33 -17.71
CA TRP A 364 -15.23 0.98 -19.10
C TRP A 364 -13.91 1.54 -19.65
N GLN A 365 -13.02 0.64 -20.05
CA GLN A 365 -11.87 0.98 -20.88
C GLN A 365 -12.36 1.17 -22.33
N VAL A 366 -12.76 2.40 -22.66
CA VAL A 366 -13.31 2.74 -23.97
C VAL A 366 -12.24 2.56 -25.05
N PHE A 367 -11.05 3.14 -24.84
CA PHE A 367 -9.84 2.91 -25.62
C PHE A 367 -8.60 2.97 -24.72
N SER A 368 -7.40 2.67 -25.23
CA SER A 368 -6.18 2.55 -24.40
C SER A 368 -5.88 3.80 -23.57
N ALA A 369 -6.11 4.98 -24.14
CA ALA A 369 -5.88 6.26 -23.48
C ALA A 369 -7.07 6.80 -22.67
N MET A 370 -8.26 6.17 -22.71
CA MET A 370 -9.44 6.67 -21.96
C MET A 370 -10.16 5.56 -21.20
N ARG A 371 -10.26 5.76 -19.89
CA ARG A 371 -11.11 4.97 -18.99
C ARG A 371 -12.23 5.83 -18.46
N TRP A 372 -13.46 5.39 -18.68
CA TRP A 372 -14.65 6.01 -18.11
C TRP A 372 -15.12 5.18 -16.91
N SER A 373 -15.24 5.81 -15.75
CA SER A 373 -15.81 5.19 -14.55
C SER A 373 -17.07 5.95 -14.15
N GLN A 374 -18.09 5.23 -13.67
CA GLN A 374 -19.29 5.85 -13.14
C GLN A 374 -19.60 5.27 -11.75
N ARG A 375 -20.13 6.11 -10.87
CA ARG A 375 -20.71 5.71 -9.59
C ARG A 375 -22.08 6.35 -9.46
N LEU A 376 -23.13 5.53 -9.49
CA LEU A 376 -24.48 5.93 -9.10
C LEU A 376 -24.72 5.45 -7.67
N PHE A 377 -25.01 6.38 -6.77
CA PHE A 377 -25.31 6.12 -5.38
C PHE A 377 -26.71 6.64 -5.07
N TRP A 378 -27.54 5.78 -4.51
CA TRP A 378 -28.87 6.12 -4.03
C TRP A 378 -28.97 5.73 -2.56
N TYR A 379 -29.40 6.67 -1.73
CA TYR A 379 -29.71 6.44 -0.34
C TYR A 379 -31.04 7.11 -0.02
N SER A 380 -31.87 6.43 0.75
CA SER A 380 -33.08 7.03 1.30
C SER A 380 -33.20 6.64 2.76
N ASN A 381 -33.54 7.59 3.61
CA ASN A 381 -34.25 7.29 4.85
C ASN A 381 -35.64 7.91 4.68
N LEU A 382 -36.67 7.44 5.38
CA LEU A 382 -38.08 7.88 5.17
C LEU A 382 -38.34 9.40 5.18
N HIS A 383 -37.34 10.24 5.48
CA HIS A 383 -37.39 11.69 5.54
C HIS A 383 -36.52 12.40 4.47
N MET A 384 -35.53 11.72 3.87
CA MET A 384 -34.65 12.27 2.83
C MET A 384 -34.22 11.21 1.81
N THR A 385 -34.12 11.62 0.56
CA THR A 385 -33.53 10.87 -0.54
C THR A 385 -32.34 11.62 -1.13
N ARG A 386 -31.24 10.90 -1.34
CA ARG A 386 -30.04 11.39 -1.99
C ARG A 386 -29.69 10.51 -3.18
N ILE A 387 -29.49 11.15 -4.32
CA ILE A 387 -28.98 10.52 -5.53
C ILE A 387 -27.68 11.24 -5.90
N GLU A 388 -26.59 10.50 -6.06
CA GLU A 388 -25.33 11.02 -6.55
C GLU A 388 -24.97 10.23 -7.79
N TRP A 389 -24.69 10.91 -8.90
CA TRP A 389 -24.27 10.25 -10.12
C TRP A 389 -22.95 10.87 -10.59
N GLU A 390 -21.87 10.16 -10.31
CA GLU A 390 -20.51 10.57 -10.59
C GLU A 390 -20.03 9.93 -11.89
N HIS A 391 -19.51 10.75 -12.80
CA HIS A 391 -18.81 10.30 -13.99
C HIS A 391 -17.36 10.78 -13.89
N ASN A 392 -16.41 9.88 -14.07
CA ASN A 392 -14.99 10.18 -14.13
C ASN A 392 -14.42 9.67 -15.46
N PHE A 393 -14.02 10.59 -16.32
CA PHE A 393 -13.30 10.32 -17.55
C PHE A 393 -11.82 10.54 -17.29
N ASN A 394 -11.04 9.47 -17.25
CA ASN A 394 -9.60 9.52 -17.06
C ASN A 394 -8.89 9.32 -18.39
N PHE A 395 -8.14 10.33 -18.82
CA PHE A 395 -7.34 10.35 -20.03
C PHE A 395 -5.86 10.17 -19.68
N SER A 396 -5.28 9.05 -20.09
CA SER A 396 -3.85 8.79 -19.91
C SER A 396 -3.05 9.47 -21.02
N ILE A 397 -2.23 10.45 -20.66
CA ILE A 397 -1.33 11.15 -21.60
C ILE A 397 -0.03 10.34 -21.73
N ASN A 398 0.56 9.96 -20.61
CA ASN A 398 1.71 9.05 -20.54
C ASN A 398 1.65 8.22 -19.24
N LYS A 399 2.70 7.46 -18.91
CA LYS A 399 2.73 6.61 -17.69
C LYS A 399 2.61 7.39 -16.38
N LEU A 400 2.99 8.67 -16.37
CA LEU A 400 3.06 9.52 -15.18
C LEU A 400 2.05 10.66 -15.20
N MET A 401 1.43 10.97 -16.34
CA MET A 401 0.55 12.13 -16.50
C MET A 401 -0.82 11.71 -17.01
N ASN A 402 -1.86 12.26 -16.41
CA ASN A 402 -3.23 12.06 -16.82
C ASN A 402 -4.04 13.37 -16.73
N ALA A 403 -5.06 13.46 -17.56
CA ALA A 403 -6.15 14.41 -17.38
C ALA A 403 -7.37 13.65 -16.85
N SER A 404 -8.21 14.31 -16.05
CA SER A 404 -9.46 13.75 -15.55
C SER A 404 -10.55 14.80 -15.62
N LEU A 405 -11.65 14.45 -16.29
CA LEU A 405 -12.88 15.23 -16.27
C LEU A 405 -13.87 14.50 -15.35
N ASN A 406 -14.36 15.19 -14.34
CA ASN A 406 -15.38 14.66 -13.45
C ASN A 406 -16.64 15.49 -13.52
N VAL A 407 -17.76 14.80 -13.70
CA VAL A 407 -19.09 15.37 -13.80
C VAL A 407 -19.94 14.74 -12.70
N TYR A 408 -20.51 15.57 -11.84
CA TYR A 408 -21.16 15.14 -10.59
C TYR A 408 -22.51 15.81 -10.38
N PRO A 409 -23.55 15.41 -11.14
CA PRO A 409 -24.94 15.68 -10.77
C PRO A 409 -25.31 15.01 -9.45
N ARG A 410 -26.07 15.72 -8.63
CA ARG A 410 -26.57 15.27 -7.33
C ARG A 410 -27.98 15.77 -7.11
N ILE A 411 -28.83 14.93 -6.55
CA ILE A 411 -30.14 15.31 -6.01
C ILE A 411 -30.08 15.09 -4.51
N ASP A 412 -30.40 16.11 -3.71
CA ASP A 412 -30.36 16.02 -2.25
C ASP A 412 -31.49 16.86 -1.62
N ASP A 413 -32.49 16.19 -1.05
CA ASP A 413 -33.64 16.82 -0.39
C ASP A 413 -33.47 16.98 1.14
N SER A 414 -32.29 16.61 1.66
CA SER A 414 -32.03 16.50 3.10
C SER A 414 -31.98 17.81 3.88
N SER A 415 -31.80 18.95 3.20
CA SER A 415 -31.71 20.26 3.84
C SER A 415 -32.91 21.13 3.51
N ARG A 416 -33.42 21.83 4.53
CA ARG A 416 -34.48 22.84 4.38
C ARG A 416 -34.02 24.01 3.48
N ASN A 417 -32.71 24.28 3.44
CA ASN A 417 -32.13 25.28 2.53
C ASN A 417 -32.16 24.85 1.06
N ASN A 418 -32.30 23.56 0.77
CA ASN A 418 -32.49 23.05 -0.60
C ASN A 418 -33.97 23.13 -1.04
N LYS A 419 -34.90 23.29 -0.08
CA LYS A 419 -36.32 23.54 -0.29
C LYS A 419 -36.57 25.05 -0.40
N ASN A 420 -36.11 25.66 -1.47
CA ASN A 420 -36.53 27.02 -1.82
C ASN A 420 -37.78 26.96 -2.70
N ASP A 421 -38.56 28.04 -2.82
CA ASP A 421 -39.86 28.11 -3.56
C ASP A 421 -39.79 27.67 -5.04
N LYS A 422 -38.59 27.38 -5.56
CA LYS A 422 -38.30 26.90 -6.92
C LYS A 422 -37.89 25.42 -7.01
N GLY A 423 -37.91 24.65 -5.91
CA GLY A 423 -37.66 23.19 -5.93
C GLY A 423 -36.30 22.75 -6.48
N ARG A 424 -35.21 23.52 -6.25
CA ARG A 424 -33.87 23.25 -6.84
C ARG A 424 -33.10 22.16 -6.06
N TYR A 425 -33.59 20.92 -6.10
CA TYR A 425 -32.92 19.74 -5.51
C TYR A 425 -31.71 19.25 -6.31
N PHE A 426 -31.69 19.54 -7.61
CA PHE A 426 -30.62 19.15 -8.52
C PHE A 426 -29.44 20.11 -8.41
N MET A 427 -28.29 19.58 -7.99
CA MET A 427 -27.01 20.27 -7.87
C MET A 427 -26.04 19.69 -8.90
N PHE A 428 -25.16 20.53 -9.41
CA PHE A 428 -24.16 20.13 -10.39
C PHE A 428 -22.77 20.60 -9.97
N LYS A 429 -21.80 19.71 -10.11
CA LYS A 429 -20.39 20.02 -9.90
C LYS A 429 -19.58 19.40 -11.04
N GLU A 430 -18.67 20.19 -11.59
CA GLU A 430 -17.72 19.75 -12.60
C GLU A 430 -16.31 20.10 -12.15
N TYR A 431 -15.37 19.20 -12.43
CA TYR A 431 -13.97 19.48 -12.23
C TYR A 431 -13.10 18.85 -13.31
N PHE A 432 -12.35 19.70 -14.00
CA PHE A 432 -11.31 19.29 -14.91
C PHE A 432 -9.96 19.34 -14.19
N SER A 433 -9.20 18.25 -14.28
CA SER A 433 -7.95 18.08 -13.57
C SER A 433 -6.85 17.62 -14.51
N LEU A 434 -5.68 18.23 -14.41
CA LEU A 434 -4.46 17.76 -15.06
C LEU A 434 -3.44 17.45 -13.97
N GLY A 435 -2.80 16.29 -14.03
CA GLY A 435 -1.94 15.87 -12.94
C GLY A 435 -0.96 14.78 -13.25
N PHE A 436 -0.19 14.48 -12.21
CA PHE A 436 0.73 13.37 -12.14
C PHE A 436 0.10 12.22 -11.38
N ASN A 437 0.39 10.99 -11.81
CA ASN A 437 -0.11 9.77 -11.24
C ASN A 437 0.99 8.71 -11.19
N TYR A 438 1.22 8.18 -10.00
CA TYR A 438 2.15 7.09 -9.75
C TYR A 438 1.41 5.89 -9.15
N ASN A 439 1.53 4.74 -9.80
CA ASN A 439 0.96 3.47 -9.38
C ASN A 439 2.07 2.51 -8.98
N PHE A 440 1.92 1.80 -7.87
CA PHE A 440 2.85 0.76 -7.42
C PHE A 440 2.13 -0.46 -6.83
#